data_AF-A0A2G5E588-F1
#
_entry.id   AF-A0A2G5E588-F1
#
_cell.length_a   1.000
_cell.length_b   1.000
_cell.length_c   1.000
_cell.angle_alpha   90.00
_cell.angle_beta   90.00
_cell.angle_gamma   90.00
#
_symmetry.space_group_name_H-M   'P 1'
#
loop_
_entity.id
_entity.type
_entity.pdbx_description
1 polymer ?
#
loop_
_entity_poly.entity_id
_entity_poly.type
_entity_poly.pdbx_seq_one_letter_code
_entity_poly.pdbx_strand_id
1 'polypeptide(L)'
;KISCKSTIKRALSLIILFLYICLICYRIHSLEDHGTIWWFALFSLNVSNNWNPVKYITYPEHLLNRFDDLPQVDISVTTTDPVLEPPIITMNTVLSLLALEYPTNKVACYVSDDAASCITFYSLVEAAKFGKLWVPYYKKYNVQIEYETFATKVEAAAQNPITCNATGEFATFSKISKIERRNHPSIVK
;
A
#
# COMPACT_ATOMS: atom_id res chain seq x y z
N LYS A 1 -12.91 6.68 15.48
CA LYS A 1 -13.79 6.07 14.45
C LYS A 1 -14.76 7.14 13.96
N ILE A 2 -14.72 7.52 12.69
CA ILE A 2 -15.66 8.49 12.12
C ILE A 2 -16.49 7.76 11.07
N SER A 3 -17.81 7.75 11.25
CA SER A 3 -18.73 7.24 10.22
C SER A 3 -18.76 8.24 9.08
N CYS A 4 -18.33 7.83 7.89
CA CYS A 4 -18.44 8.66 6.70
C CYS A 4 -19.90 8.62 6.23
N LYS A 5 -20.66 9.69 6.48
CA LYS A 5 -22.00 9.85 5.92
C LYS A 5 -21.91 10.27 4.45
N SER A 6 -21.73 9.32 3.54
CA SER A 6 -21.85 9.58 2.10
C SER A 6 -23.29 9.40 1.63
N THR A 7 -24.15 10.38 1.92
CA THR A 7 -25.58 10.37 1.55
C THR A 7 -25.79 10.14 0.05
N ILE A 8 -24.96 10.77 -0.79
CA ILE A 8 -25.00 10.64 -2.26
C ILE A 8 -24.71 9.19 -2.69
N LYS A 9 -23.64 8.57 -2.19
CA LYS A 9 -23.30 7.17 -2.54
C LYS A 9 -24.38 6.19 -2.09
N ARG A 10 -25.01 6.44 -0.94
CA ARG A 10 -26.13 5.64 -0.43
C ARG A 10 -27.38 5.79 -1.30
N ALA A 11 -27.71 7.02 -1.70
CA ALA A 11 -28.84 7.28 -2.59
C ALA A 11 -28.65 6.62 -3.96
N LEU A 12 -27.45 6.73 -4.55
CA LEU A 12 -27.11 6.03 -5.80
C LEU A 12 -27.22 4.51 -5.66
N SER A 13 -26.72 3.92 -4.57
CA SER A 13 -26.81 2.47 -4.32
C SER A 13 -28.27 2.00 -4.21
N LEU A 14 -29.13 2.80 -3.57
CA LEU A 14 -30.56 2.52 -3.47
C LEU A 14 -31.28 2.63 -4.82
N ILE A 15 -30.94 3.64 -5.63
CA ILE A 15 -31.50 3.79 -6.99
C ILE A 15 -31.13 2.59 -7.85
N ILE A 16 -29.87 2.15 -7.82
CA ILE A 16 -29.41 0.98 -8.58
C ILE A 16 -30.10 -0.29 -8.08
N LEU A 17 -30.25 -0.48 -6.77
CA LEU A 17 -30.97 -1.62 -6.20
C LEU A 17 -32.44 -1.64 -6.67
N PHE A 18 -33.10 -0.49 -6.68
CA PHE A 18 -34.47 -0.35 -7.16
C PHE A 18 -34.60 -0.74 -8.65
N LEU A 19 -33.69 -0.25 -9.50
CA LEU A 19 -33.65 -0.62 -10.93
C LEU A 19 -33.46 -2.13 -11.12
N TYR A 20 -32.61 -2.76 -10.30
CA TYR A 20 -32.42 -4.21 -10.33
C TYR A 20 -33.70 -4.99 -9.95
N ILE A 21 -34.43 -4.53 -8.92
CA ILE A 21 -35.71 -5.13 -8.53
C ILE A 21 -36.73 -5.02 -9.68
N CYS A 22 -36.85 -3.83 -10.30
CA CYS A 22 -37.74 -3.65 -11.44
C CYS A 22 -37.39 -4.57 -12.62
N LEU A 23 -36.09 -4.74 -12.91
CA LEU A 23 -35.62 -5.62 -13.98
C LEU A 23 -35.96 -7.08 -13.68
N ILE A 24 -35.82 -7.53 -12.44
CA ILE A 24 -36.20 -8.90 -12.03
C ILE A 24 -37.71 -9.10 -12.14
N CYS A 25 -38.53 -8.15 -11.68
CA CYS A 25 -39.98 -8.24 -11.81
C CYS A 25 -40.43 -8.31 -13.28
N TYR A 26 -39.85 -7.48 -14.14
CA TYR A 26 -40.09 -7.53 -15.58
C TYR A 26 -39.66 -8.87 -16.18
N ARG A 27 -38.49 -9.39 -15.79
CA ARG A 27 -37.97 -10.65 -16.31
C ARG A 27 -38.79 -11.85 -15.84
N ILE A 28 -39.18 -11.92 -14.57
CA ILE A 28 -40.07 -12.99 -14.05
C ILE A 28 -41.41 -13.00 -14.81
N HIS A 29 -41.90 -11.83 -15.23
CA HIS A 29 -43.12 -11.73 -16.02
C HIS A 29 -42.94 -12.12 -17.49
N SER A 30 -41.73 -11.98 -18.05
CA SER A 30 -41.48 -12.11 -19.49
C SER A 30 -40.65 -13.35 -19.91
N LEU A 31 -39.81 -13.92 -19.04
CA LEU A 31 -38.83 -14.97 -19.36
C LEU A 31 -38.50 -15.85 -18.13
N GLU A 32 -38.54 -17.16 -18.33
CA GLU A 32 -38.40 -18.20 -17.29
C GLU A 32 -36.92 -18.63 -17.12
N ASP A 33 -36.03 -17.71 -16.76
CA ASP A 33 -34.59 -18.03 -16.64
C ASP A 33 -34.00 -17.56 -15.29
N HIS A 34 -33.37 -18.50 -14.57
CA HIS A 34 -32.99 -18.42 -13.15
C HIS A 34 -31.67 -17.66 -12.88
N GLY A 35 -30.88 -17.38 -13.92
CA GLY A 35 -29.55 -16.76 -13.76
C GLY A 35 -29.56 -15.36 -13.13
N THR A 36 -30.62 -14.59 -13.30
CA THR A 36 -30.71 -13.19 -12.80
C THR A 36 -30.89 -13.07 -11.29
N ILE A 37 -31.40 -14.11 -10.63
CA ILE A 37 -31.62 -14.10 -9.17
C ILE A 37 -30.28 -14.14 -8.43
N TRP A 38 -29.32 -14.92 -8.93
CA TRP A 38 -27.97 -15.00 -8.35
C TRP A 38 -27.20 -13.67 -8.44
N TRP A 39 -27.29 -12.97 -9.57
CA TRP A 39 -26.68 -11.65 -9.73
C TRP A 39 -27.27 -10.62 -8.76
N PHE A 40 -28.59 -10.66 -8.53
CA PHE A 40 -29.25 -9.79 -7.56
C PHE A 40 -28.83 -10.07 -6.12
N ALA A 41 -28.72 -11.34 -5.75
CA ALA A 41 -28.26 -11.76 -4.43
C ALA A 41 -26.83 -11.26 -4.17
N LEU A 42 -25.93 -11.42 -5.15
CA LEU A 42 -24.55 -10.92 -5.06
C LEU A 42 -24.51 -9.39 -4.97
N PHE A 43 -25.36 -8.68 -5.72
CA PHE A 43 -25.42 -7.22 -5.67
C PHE A 43 -25.93 -6.71 -4.32
N SER A 44 -26.97 -7.34 -3.77
CA SER A 44 -27.55 -6.97 -2.47
C SER A 44 -26.53 -7.17 -1.34
N LEU A 45 -25.77 -8.26 -1.34
CA LEU A 45 -24.67 -8.49 -0.40
C LEU A 45 -23.58 -7.43 -0.52
N ASN A 46 -23.23 -7.01 -1.73
CA ASN A 46 -22.26 -5.92 -1.96
C ASN A 46 -22.75 -4.56 -1.44
N VAL A 47 -24.04 -4.24 -1.59
CA VAL A 47 -24.65 -3.02 -1.02
C VAL A 47 -24.63 -3.07 0.51
N SER A 48 -24.94 -4.22 1.10
CA SER A 48 -24.88 -4.43 2.55
C SER A 48 -23.47 -4.21 3.11
N ASN A 49 -22.45 -4.78 2.48
CA ASN A 49 -21.04 -4.62 2.91
C ASN A 49 -20.56 -3.17 2.85
N ASN A 50 -21.06 -2.39 1.89
CA ASN A 50 -20.63 -1.00 1.67
C ASN A 50 -21.58 0.05 2.29
N TRP A 51 -22.59 -0.38 3.05
CA TRP A 51 -23.64 0.52 3.56
C TRP A 51 -23.12 1.55 4.57
N ASN A 52 -22.17 1.16 5.42
CA ASN A 52 -21.63 2.02 6.46
C ASN A 52 -20.10 2.07 6.44
N PRO A 53 -19.51 2.83 5.49
CA PRO A 53 -18.07 2.99 5.45
C PRO A 53 -17.58 3.70 6.71
N VAL A 54 -16.60 3.10 7.37
CA VAL A 54 -15.98 3.62 8.57
C VAL A 54 -14.59 4.10 8.22
N LYS A 55 -14.31 5.37 8.52
CA LYS A 55 -12.95 5.88 8.50
C LYS A 55 -12.33 5.77 9.90
N TYR A 56 -11.15 5.17 9.96
CA TYR A 56 -10.33 5.14 11.16
C TYR A 56 -9.32 6.27 11.06
N ILE A 57 -9.26 7.09 12.10
CA ILE A 57 -8.21 8.09 12.29
C ILE A 57 -7.49 7.66 13.55
N THR A 58 -6.18 7.52 13.45
CA THR A 58 -5.27 7.11 14.51
C THR A 58 -4.55 8.32 15.07
N TYR A 59 -4.39 8.36 16.39
CA TYR A 59 -3.73 9.44 17.13
C TYR A 59 -2.61 8.80 17.97
N PRO A 60 -1.45 8.48 17.36
CA PRO A 60 -0.34 7.79 18.05
C PRO A 60 0.20 8.59 19.25
N GLU A 61 0.11 9.91 19.22
CA GLU A 61 0.53 10.80 20.30
C GLU A 61 -0.25 10.55 21.61
N HIS A 62 -1.52 10.17 21.51
CA HIS A 62 -2.32 9.81 22.69
C HIS A 62 -1.91 8.45 23.27
N LEU A 63 -1.35 7.56 22.44
CA LEU A 63 -0.90 6.24 22.86
C LEU A 63 0.38 6.36 23.69
N LEU A 64 1.34 7.17 23.23
CA LEU A 64 2.59 7.46 23.95
C LEU A 64 2.35 8.19 25.27
N ASN A 65 1.35 9.09 25.34
CA ASN A 65 1.01 9.79 26.59
C ASN A 65 0.26 8.92 27.60
N ARG A 66 -0.42 7.87 27.15
CA ARG A 66 -1.27 7.02 28.00
C ARG A 66 -0.55 5.77 28.51
N PHE A 67 0.39 5.26 27.72
CA PHE A 67 1.14 4.05 28.05
C PHE A 67 2.63 4.37 28.02
N ASP A 68 3.25 4.33 29.19
CA ASP A 68 4.70 4.47 29.32
C ASP A 68 5.45 3.28 28.68
N ASP A 69 4.79 2.12 28.58
CA ASP A 69 5.37 0.87 28.11
C ASP A 69 4.59 0.27 26.93
N LEU A 70 5.24 0.20 25.76
CA LEU A 70 4.68 -0.37 24.54
C LEU A 70 4.70 -1.91 24.55
N PRO A 71 3.77 -2.64 23.90
CA PRO A 71 3.81 -4.10 23.84
C PRO A 71 5.00 -4.61 23.03
N GLN A 72 5.40 -5.87 23.23
CA GLN A 72 6.35 -6.53 22.33
C GLN A 72 5.65 -6.92 21.01
N VAL A 73 6.33 -6.72 19.88
CA VAL A 73 5.80 -6.95 18.53
C VAL A 73 6.79 -7.80 17.74
N ASP A 74 6.30 -8.92 17.21
CA ASP A 74 7.06 -9.78 16.31
C ASP A 74 6.58 -9.57 14.88
N ILE A 75 7.50 -9.27 13.97
CA ILE A 75 7.23 -9.02 12.56
C ILE A 75 7.83 -10.14 11.75
N SER A 76 7.03 -10.79 10.91
CA SER A 76 7.50 -11.84 10.00
C SER A 76 7.49 -11.33 8.56
N VAL A 77 8.59 -11.58 7.85
CA VAL A 77 8.76 -11.36 6.42
C VAL A 77 8.92 -12.72 5.77
N THR A 78 8.10 -13.01 4.78
CA THR A 78 8.12 -14.27 4.03
C THR A 78 8.57 -14.00 2.60
N THR A 79 9.38 -14.89 2.04
CA THR A 79 9.75 -14.85 0.62
C THR A 79 9.76 -16.26 0.07
N THR A 80 9.25 -16.42 -1.16
CA THR A 80 9.01 -17.75 -1.74
C THR A 80 9.91 -18.07 -2.91
N ASP A 81 10.29 -17.08 -3.73
CA ASP A 81 11.11 -17.32 -4.91
C ASP A 81 12.02 -16.11 -5.21
N PRO A 82 13.36 -16.25 -5.15
CA PRO A 82 14.29 -15.16 -5.43
C PRO A 82 14.25 -14.65 -6.88
N VAL A 83 13.65 -15.39 -7.82
CA VAL A 83 13.51 -14.99 -9.22
C VAL A 83 12.27 -14.11 -9.41
N LEU A 84 11.14 -14.50 -8.83
CA LEU A 84 9.89 -13.72 -8.89
C LEU A 84 9.91 -12.53 -7.93
N GLU A 85 10.57 -12.69 -6.77
CA GLU A 85 10.74 -11.69 -5.73
C GLU A 85 12.24 -11.41 -5.54
N PRO A 86 12.81 -10.46 -6.30
CA PRO A 86 14.22 -10.14 -6.19
C PRO A 86 14.63 -9.87 -4.73
N PRO A 87 15.70 -10.51 -4.20
CA PRO A 87 16.08 -10.42 -2.78
C PRO A 87 16.27 -8.99 -2.28
N ILE A 88 16.64 -8.06 -3.16
CA ILE A 88 16.79 -6.63 -2.83
C ILE A 88 15.50 -6.01 -2.29
N ILE A 89 14.34 -6.42 -2.78
CA ILE A 89 13.04 -5.92 -2.30
C ILE A 89 12.83 -6.39 -0.86
N THR A 90 13.05 -7.69 -0.62
CA THR A 90 13.00 -8.28 0.72
C THR A 90 13.99 -7.60 1.66
N MET A 91 15.22 -7.35 1.23
CA MET A 91 16.21 -6.64 2.06
C MET A 91 15.82 -5.20 2.38
N ASN A 92 15.22 -4.49 1.42
CA ASN A 92 14.69 -3.15 1.67
C ASN A 92 13.58 -3.18 2.72
N THR A 93 12.66 -4.16 2.65
CA THR A 93 11.62 -4.30 3.69
C THR A 93 12.24 -4.56 5.06
N VAL A 94 13.22 -5.48 5.16
CA VAL A 94 13.92 -5.77 6.42
C VAL A 94 14.64 -4.53 6.96
N LEU A 95 15.34 -3.77 6.11
CA LEU A 95 16.02 -2.53 6.52
C LEU A 95 15.03 -1.47 7.00
N SER A 96 13.89 -1.30 6.34
CA SER A 96 12.82 -0.41 6.79
C SER A 96 12.24 -0.84 8.13
N LEU A 97 12.05 -2.15 8.36
CA LEU A 97 11.58 -2.69 9.64
C LEU A 97 12.59 -2.42 10.78
N LEU A 98 13.88 -2.57 10.52
CA LEU A 98 14.93 -2.26 11.50
C LEU A 98 15.03 -0.75 11.79
N ALA A 99 14.61 0.08 10.85
CA ALA A 99 14.59 1.53 10.97
C ALA A 99 13.33 2.08 11.66
N LEU A 100 12.35 1.24 12.01
CA LEU A 100 11.11 1.65 12.67
C LEU A 100 11.36 2.47 13.94
N GLU A 101 10.45 3.42 14.17
CA GLU A 101 10.35 4.21 15.41
C GLU A 101 9.65 3.40 16.51
N TYR A 102 10.33 2.35 16.97
CA TYR A 102 9.90 1.52 18.09
C TYR A 102 11.10 1.14 18.98
N PRO A 103 10.89 0.88 20.28
CA PRO A 103 11.95 0.39 21.16
C PRO A 103 12.59 -0.90 20.62
N THR A 104 13.92 -0.90 20.48
CA THR A 104 14.68 -2.00 19.88
C THR A 104 14.61 -3.30 20.69
N ASN A 105 14.36 -3.21 21.99
CA ASN A 105 14.14 -4.36 22.87
C ASN A 105 12.74 -4.96 22.76
N LYS A 106 11.86 -4.40 21.92
CA LYS A 106 10.45 -4.80 21.82
C LYS A 106 10.00 -5.14 20.41
N VAL A 107 10.86 -4.96 19.40
CA VAL A 107 10.59 -5.47 18.05
C VAL A 107 11.55 -6.59 17.74
N ALA A 108 11.01 -7.72 17.31
CA ALA A 108 11.78 -8.77 16.66
C ALA A 108 11.32 -8.90 15.20
N CYS A 109 12.28 -9.07 14.29
CA CYS A 109 12.02 -9.29 12.88
C CYS A 109 12.52 -10.69 12.49
N TYR A 110 11.63 -11.49 11.92
CA TYR A 110 11.89 -12.85 11.47
C TYR A 110 11.75 -12.91 9.95
N VAL A 111 12.70 -13.54 9.28
CA VAL A 111 12.62 -13.77 7.83
C VAL A 111 12.48 -15.27 7.58
N SER A 112 11.39 -15.67 6.92
CA SER A 112 11.16 -17.03 6.44
C SER A 112 11.40 -17.07 4.94
N ASP A 113 12.34 -17.91 4.50
CA ASP A 113 12.66 -18.14 3.11
C ASP A 113 12.22 -19.55 2.72
N ASP A 114 11.10 -19.65 2.00
CA ASP A 114 10.50 -20.93 1.63
C ASP A 114 11.27 -21.59 0.46
N ALA A 115 12.02 -20.82 -0.33
CA ALA A 115 12.89 -21.34 -1.39
C ALA A 115 14.24 -21.86 -0.84
N ALA A 116 14.58 -21.55 0.41
CA ALA A 116 15.88 -21.83 1.00
C ALA A 116 17.05 -21.40 0.08
N SER A 117 16.94 -20.23 -0.54
CA SER A 117 17.88 -19.77 -1.55
C SER A 117 19.15 -19.21 -0.90
N CYS A 118 20.31 -19.70 -1.34
CA CYS A 118 21.59 -19.17 -0.90
C CYS A 118 21.76 -17.68 -1.22
N ILE A 119 21.12 -17.19 -2.29
CA ILE A 119 21.20 -15.78 -2.70
C ILE A 119 20.41 -14.91 -1.71
N THR A 120 19.23 -15.36 -1.28
CA THR A 120 18.43 -14.67 -0.26
C THR A 120 19.19 -14.60 1.05
N PHE A 121 19.78 -15.72 1.49
CA PHE A 121 20.61 -15.77 2.69
C PHE A 121 21.80 -14.80 2.62
N TYR A 122 22.58 -14.83 1.52
CA TYR A 122 23.70 -13.92 1.33
C TYR A 122 23.25 -12.45 1.38
N SER A 123 22.16 -12.12 0.68
CA SER A 123 21.58 -10.78 0.66
C SER A 123 21.18 -10.32 2.06
N LEU A 124 20.64 -11.22 2.89
CA LEU A 124 20.28 -10.96 4.29
C LEU A 124 21.50 -10.63 5.16
N VAL A 125 22.59 -11.38 4.98
CA VAL A 125 23.85 -11.13 5.70
C VAL A 125 24.42 -9.76 5.33
N GLU A 126 24.42 -9.41 4.04
CA GLU A 126 24.88 -8.09 3.58
C GLU A 126 23.96 -6.96 4.04
N ALA A 127 22.65 -7.15 3.99
CA ALA A 127 21.67 -6.20 4.50
C ALA A 127 21.85 -5.97 6.01
N ALA A 128 22.13 -7.02 6.79
CA ALA A 128 22.39 -6.89 8.23
C ALA A 128 23.67 -6.09 8.52
N LYS A 129 24.73 -6.25 7.71
CA LYS A 129 25.94 -5.42 7.81
C LYS A 129 25.66 -3.96 7.48
N PHE A 130 24.94 -3.72 6.39
CA PHE A 130 24.55 -2.37 5.96
C PHE A 130 23.63 -1.69 6.99
N GLY A 131 22.68 -2.44 7.55
CA GLY A 131 21.73 -1.94 8.55
C GLY A 131 22.41 -1.35 9.79
N LYS A 132 23.56 -1.87 10.21
CA LYS A 132 24.36 -1.31 11.32
C LYS A 132 24.81 0.14 11.07
N LEU A 133 25.00 0.52 9.80
CA LEU A 133 25.38 1.88 9.40
C LEU A 133 24.16 2.72 9.04
N TRP A 134 23.22 2.12 8.30
CA TRP A 134 22.03 2.80 7.79
C TRP A 134 21.03 3.19 8.89
N VAL A 135 20.74 2.29 9.84
CA VAL A 135 19.70 2.54 10.86
C VAL A 135 20.05 3.73 11.77
N PRO A 136 21.27 3.85 12.32
CA PRO A 136 21.64 5.03 13.09
C PRO A 136 21.61 6.31 12.25
N TYR A 137 22.02 6.24 10.99
CA TYR A 137 21.97 7.38 10.06
C TYR A 137 20.53 7.84 9.84
N TYR A 138 19.64 6.93 9.46
CA TYR A 138 18.22 7.20 9.22
C TYR A 138 17.54 7.87 10.42
N LYS A 139 17.81 7.36 11.63
CA LYS A 139 17.28 7.92 12.88
C LYS A 139 17.91 9.27 13.24
N LYS A 140 19.21 9.46 13.02
CA LYS A 140 19.91 10.71 13.34
C LYS A 140 19.44 11.89 12.50
N TYR A 141 19.16 11.65 11.22
CA TYR A 141 18.78 12.70 10.28
C TYR A 141 17.27 12.84 10.09
N ASN A 142 16.44 12.12 10.87
CA ASN A 142 14.97 12.15 10.75
C ASN A 142 14.49 12.00 9.30
N VAL A 143 15.14 11.11 8.54
CA VAL A 143 14.86 10.90 7.10
C VAL A 143 13.38 10.57 6.87
N GLN A 144 12.72 9.95 7.86
CA GLN A 144 11.29 9.69 7.83
C GLN A 144 10.44 10.96 7.65
N ILE A 145 10.75 12.04 8.37
CA ILE A 145 9.98 13.29 8.32
C ILE A 145 10.09 13.93 6.94
N GLU A 146 11.29 13.90 6.34
CA GLU A 146 11.51 14.39 4.98
C GLU A 146 10.72 13.57 3.97
N TYR A 147 10.71 12.24 4.12
CA TYR A 147 9.93 11.35 3.27
C TYR A 147 8.42 11.59 3.40
N GLU A 148 7.88 11.73 4.62
CA GLU A 148 6.47 12.03 4.85
C GLU A 148 6.06 13.39 4.26
N THR A 149 6.92 14.39 4.41
CA THR A 149 6.72 15.71 3.79
C THR A 149 6.73 15.62 2.27
N PHE A 150 7.58 14.78 1.70
CA PHE A 150 7.58 14.52 0.26
C PHE A 150 6.32 13.77 -0.19
N ALA A 151 5.93 12.71 0.52
CA ALA A 151 4.75 11.91 0.18
C ALA A 151 3.47 12.73 0.22
N THR A 152 3.28 13.56 1.25
CA THR A 152 2.12 14.47 1.35
C THR A 152 2.06 15.48 0.21
N LYS A 153 3.21 16.01 -0.24
CA LYS A 153 3.27 16.87 -1.43
C LYS A 153 2.87 16.14 -2.71
N VAL A 154 3.32 14.89 -2.88
CA VAL A 154 2.94 14.06 -4.04
C VAL A 154 1.44 13.74 -4.03
N GLU A 155 0.88 13.39 -2.88
CA GLU A 155 -0.57 13.13 -2.75
C GLU A 155 -1.41 14.39 -3.02
N ALA A 156 -0.98 15.55 -2.51
CA ALA A 156 -1.63 16.82 -2.79
C ALA A 156 -1.58 17.19 -4.30
N ALA A 157 -0.47 16.85 -4.97
CA ALA A 157 -0.33 17.01 -6.42
C ALA A 157 -1.16 16.01 -7.23
N ALA A 158 -1.48 14.83 -6.68
CA ALA A 158 -2.35 13.85 -7.33
C ALA A 158 -3.85 14.21 -7.23
N GLN A 159 -4.24 14.92 -6.16
CA GLN A 159 -5.64 15.34 -5.93
C GLN A 159 -6.03 16.59 -6.73
N ASN A 160 -5.05 17.43 -7.06
CA ASN A 160 -5.25 18.56 -7.96
C ASN A 160 -4.81 18.12 -9.36
N PRO A 161 -5.67 18.11 -10.39
CA PRO A 161 -5.22 17.88 -11.75
C PRO A 161 -4.33 19.06 -12.17
N ILE A 162 -3.04 18.95 -11.90
CA ILE A 162 -2.04 19.86 -12.46
C ILE A 162 -2.04 19.55 -13.95
N THR A 163 -2.42 20.53 -14.78
CA THR A 163 -2.10 20.48 -16.20
C THR A 163 -0.58 20.46 -16.31
N CYS A 164 -0.01 19.26 -16.49
CA CYS A 164 1.39 19.07 -16.81
C CYS A 164 1.62 19.70 -18.20
N ASN A 165 1.85 21.01 -18.25
CA ASN A 165 2.42 21.63 -19.42
C ASN A 165 3.82 21.05 -19.54
N ALA A 166 4.00 20.10 -20.45
CA ALA A 166 5.26 19.42 -20.76
C ALA A 166 6.27 20.36 -21.46
N THR A 167 6.26 21.63 -21.09
CA THR A 167 7.14 22.68 -21.60
C THR A 167 8.05 23.11 -20.45
N GLY A 168 9.31 22.68 -20.51
CA GLY A 168 10.32 23.01 -19.50
C GLY A 168 11.03 21.78 -18.93
N GLU A 169 11.29 21.81 -17.62
CA GLU A 169 12.13 20.86 -16.87
C GLU A 169 11.77 19.38 -17.09
N PHE A 170 10.49 19.04 -17.28
CA PHE A 170 10.06 17.67 -17.55
C PHE A 170 10.52 17.15 -18.92
N ALA A 171 10.58 18.03 -19.94
CA ALA A 171 11.14 17.68 -21.24
C ALA A 171 12.66 17.48 -21.15
N THR A 172 13.34 18.29 -20.34
CA THR A 172 14.77 18.16 -20.04
C THR A 172 15.06 16.88 -19.26
N PHE A 173 14.26 16.55 -18.25
CA PHE A 173 14.36 15.29 -17.50
C PHE A 173 14.08 14.06 -18.38
N SER A 174 13.10 14.13 -19.28
CA SER A 174 12.86 13.04 -20.25
C SER A 174 14.03 12.86 -21.22
N LYS A 175 14.70 13.96 -21.60
CA LYS A 175 15.90 13.91 -22.44
C LYS A 175 17.07 13.32 -21.66
N ILE A 176 17.34 13.81 -20.44
CA ILE A 176 18.43 13.33 -19.58
C ILE A 176 18.24 11.85 -19.24
N SER A 177 17.05 11.42 -18.81
CA SER A 177 16.76 10.01 -18.51
C SER A 177 16.87 9.09 -19.75
N LYS A 178 16.49 9.56 -20.95
CA LYS A 178 16.73 8.83 -22.21
C LYS A 178 18.20 8.79 -22.65
N ILE A 179 19.01 9.76 -22.21
CA ILE A 179 20.45 9.82 -22.46
C ILE A 179 21.17 8.88 -21.48
N GLU A 180 20.81 8.92 -20.20
CA GLU A 180 21.41 8.11 -19.13
C GLU A 180 21.10 6.62 -19.29
N ARG A 181 19.88 6.25 -19.69
CA ARG A 181 19.54 4.86 -20.04
C ARG A 181 20.33 4.30 -21.23
N ARG A 182 20.87 5.15 -22.11
CA ARG A 182 21.66 4.71 -23.27
C ARG A 182 23.14 4.53 -22.98
N ASN A 183 23.63 5.08 -21.86
CA ASN A 183 25.05 5.06 -21.50
C ASN A 183 25.39 4.09 -20.36
N HIS A 184 24.42 3.31 -19.85
CA HIS A 184 24.71 2.27 -18.86
C HIS A 184 25.25 1.01 -19.55
N PRO A 185 26.49 0.56 -19.27
CA PRO A 185 27.12 -0.57 -19.97
C PRO A 185 26.56 -1.95 -19.58
N SER A 186 25.39 -2.03 -18.94
CA SER A 186 24.88 -3.31 -18.38
C SER A 186 23.40 -3.57 -18.61
N ILE A 187 22.76 -2.94 -19.59
CA ILE A 187 21.42 -3.37 -20.02
C ILE A 187 21.54 -3.94 -21.43
N VAL A 188 21.87 -5.23 -21.47
CA VAL A 188 21.57 -6.08 -22.62
C VAL A 188 20.05 -6.28 -22.62
N LYS A 189 19.43 -6.07 -23.79
CA LYS A 189 17.99 -6.30 -24.04
C LYS A 189 17.62 -7.76 -23.86
#